data_AF-A0A9E7EW38-F1
#
_entry.id   AF-A0A9E7EW38-F1
#
_cell.length_a   1.000
_cell.length_b   1.000
_cell.length_c   1.000
_cell.angle_alpha   90.00
_cell.angle_beta   90.00
_cell.angle_gamma   90.00
#
_symmetry.space_group_name_H-M   'P 1'
#
loop_
_entity.id
_entity.type
_entity.pdbx_description
1 polymer ?
#
loop_
_entity_poly.entity_id
_entity_poly.type
_entity_poly.pdbx_seq_one_letter_code
_entity_poly.pdbx_strand_id
1 'polypeptide(L)'
;MRHSVLSGGKRASPIMCIAACELVGGHRSAAFRAACALEMIHAASLVHDDLPCMDAAPLRRGRPSTHALFGVDMAVLAGDALFPLAYQYIIARTPSPDLVSHFAVLRVLAEIARAVGSTGMAAGQLLDLSGASCGGEEEVVLVLEKKFGQMAECSAVCGGLLGSASDEELGR
;
A
#
# COMPACT_ATOMS: atom_id res chain seq x y z
N MET A 1 12.59 2.34 -8.83
CA MET A 1 11.60 3.22 -8.16
C MET A 1 10.68 3.94 -9.15
N ARG A 2 11.13 5.01 -9.85
CA ARG A 2 10.25 5.81 -10.75
C ARG A 2 9.59 4.95 -11.85
N HIS A 3 10.35 4.04 -12.45
CA HIS A 3 9.83 3.08 -13.43
C HIS A 3 8.59 2.37 -12.92
N SER A 4 8.68 1.75 -11.74
CA SER A 4 7.62 0.94 -11.14
C SER A 4 6.41 1.78 -10.72
N VAL A 5 6.64 2.90 -10.01
CA VAL A 5 5.55 3.76 -9.49
C VAL A 5 4.79 4.48 -10.61
N LEU A 6 5.51 4.97 -11.64
CA LEU A 6 4.94 5.83 -12.68
C LEU A 6 4.46 5.05 -13.92
N SER A 7 4.56 3.72 -13.94
CA SER A 7 4.14 2.86 -15.06
C SER A 7 2.61 2.68 -15.19
N GLY A 8 1.82 3.67 -14.79
CA GLY A 8 0.35 3.61 -14.82
C GLY A 8 -0.23 2.68 -13.75
N GLY A 9 -1.44 2.17 -13.96
CA GLY A 9 -2.19 1.34 -13.00
C GLY A 9 -3.55 1.95 -12.63
N LYS A 10 -4.41 1.17 -11.98
CA LYS A 10 -5.78 1.61 -11.61
C LYS A 10 -5.80 2.67 -10.51
N ARG A 11 -4.72 2.77 -9.71
CA ARG A 11 -4.61 3.65 -8.54
C ARG A 11 -5.75 3.46 -7.53
N ALA A 12 -6.16 2.20 -7.33
CA ALA A 12 -7.31 1.86 -6.49
C ALA A 12 -7.12 2.31 -5.04
N SER A 13 -6.00 1.97 -4.39
CA SER A 13 -5.71 2.44 -3.03
C SER A 13 -5.64 3.97 -2.95
N PRO A 14 -4.87 4.70 -3.78
CA PRO A 14 -4.91 6.17 -3.75
C PRO A 14 -6.30 6.79 -3.87
N ILE A 15 -7.14 6.26 -4.78
CA ILE A 15 -8.52 6.73 -4.96
C ILE A 15 -9.34 6.44 -3.70
N MET A 16 -9.23 5.24 -3.13
CA MET A 16 -9.96 4.84 -1.93
C MET A 16 -9.58 5.69 -0.71
N CYS A 17 -8.30 5.99 -0.53
CA CYS A 17 -7.84 6.86 0.56
C CYS A 17 -8.42 8.28 0.44
N ILE A 18 -8.43 8.85 -0.75
CA ILE A 18 -9.01 10.18 -0.98
C ILE A 18 -10.52 10.13 -0.78
N ALA A 19 -11.21 9.14 -1.35
CA ALA A 19 -12.66 9.01 -1.26
C ALA A 19 -13.13 8.82 0.19
N ALA A 20 -12.43 8.01 0.99
CA ALA A 20 -12.77 7.82 2.40
C ALA A 20 -12.57 9.08 3.24
N CYS A 21 -11.54 9.89 2.93
CA CYS A 21 -11.35 11.20 3.55
C CYS A 21 -12.50 12.16 3.20
N GLU A 22 -12.85 12.25 1.92
CA GLU A 22 -13.95 13.12 1.46
C GLU A 22 -15.31 12.65 2.01
N LEU A 23 -15.52 11.34 2.17
CA LEU A 23 -16.75 10.75 2.71
C LEU A 23 -17.05 11.22 4.14
N VAL A 24 -16.03 11.39 4.97
CA VAL A 24 -16.17 11.86 6.36
C VAL A 24 -16.06 13.39 6.49
N GLY A 25 -16.08 14.11 5.37
CA GLY A 25 -16.04 15.59 5.33
C GLY A 25 -14.64 16.19 5.32
N GLY A 26 -13.59 15.37 5.20
CA GLY A 26 -12.21 15.81 5.08
C GLY A 26 -11.89 16.43 3.72
N HIS A 27 -10.89 17.30 3.68
CA HIS A 27 -10.43 17.89 2.42
C HIS A 27 -9.41 16.98 1.72
N ARG A 28 -9.53 16.83 0.40
CA ARG A 28 -8.62 16.02 -0.43
C ARG A 28 -7.13 16.22 -0.15
N SER A 29 -6.71 17.46 0.13
CA SER A 29 -5.30 17.78 0.41
C SER A 29 -4.77 17.11 1.68
N ALA A 30 -5.64 16.79 2.65
CA ALA A 30 -5.28 16.05 3.85
C ALA A 30 -4.83 14.62 3.51
N ALA A 31 -5.56 13.94 2.62
CA ALA A 31 -5.30 12.55 2.23
C ALA A 31 -4.29 12.37 1.10
N PHE A 32 -4.06 13.40 0.27
CA PHE A 32 -3.30 13.26 -0.97
C PHE A 32 -1.87 12.70 -0.78
N ARG A 33 -1.22 13.03 0.34
CA ARG A 33 0.15 12.56 0.64
C ARG A 33 0.17 11.09 1.06
N ALA A 34 -0.77 10.68 1.89
CA ALA A 34 -0.98 9.27 2.24
C ALA A 34 -1.36 8.45 1.00
N ALA A 35 -2.25 8.95 0.15
CA ALA A 35 -2.62 8.30 -1.12
C ALA A 35 -1.40 8.03 -2.01
N CYS A 36 -0.49 9.02 -2.14
CA CYS A 36 0.76 8.83 -2.88
C CYS A 36 1.68 7.80 -2.22
N ALA A 37 1.81 7.82 -0.89
CA ALA A 37 2.62 6.88 -0.13
C ALA A 37 2.09 5.43 -0.24
N LEU A 38 0.78 5.23 -0.20
CA LEU A 38 0.14 3.94 -0.44
C LEU A 38 0.45 3.40 -1.84
N GLU A 39 0.50 4.24 -2.87
CA GLU A 39 0.94 3.80 -4.21
C GLU A 39 2.43 3.47 -4.27
N MET A 40 3.28 4.16 -3.50
CA MET A 40 4.71 3.81 -3.41
C MET A 40 4.88 2.42 -2.79
N ILE A 41 4.13 2.13 -1.72
CA ILE A 41 4.12 0.83 -1.04
C ILE A 41 3.58 -0.27 -1.95
N HIS A 42 2.46 -0.02 -2.63
CA HIS A 42 1.90 -0.96 -3.59
C HIS A 42 2.87 -1.24 -4.75
N ALA A 43 3.56 -0.21 -5.25
CA ALA A 43 4.59 -0.40 -6.25
C ALA A 43 5.79 -1.17 -5.71
N ALA A 44 6.18 -0.96 -4.45
CA ALA A 44 7.27 -1.68 -3.80
C ALA A 44 6.96 -3.19 -3.71
N SER A 45 5.76 -3.54 -3.26
CA SER A 45 5.36 -4.95 -3.17
C SER A 45 5.34 -5.62 -4.54
N LEU A 46 4.81 -4.97 -5.58
CA LEU A 46 4.83 -5.50 -6.94
C LEU A 46 6.24 -5.68 -7.50
N VAL A 47 7.18 -4.79 -7.16
CA VAL A 47 8.59 -4.93 -7.58
C VAL A 47 9.21 -6.20 -6.99
N HIS A 48 8.90 -6.50 -5.73
CA HIS A 48 9.37 -7.71 -5.07
C HIS A 48 8.63 -8.96 -5.56
N ASP A 49 7.30 -8.91 -5.74
CA ASP A 49 6.50 -10.01 -6.30
C ASP A 49 6.99 -10.40 -7.70
N ASP A 50 7.42 -9.44 -8.52
CA ASP A 50 7.93 -9.74 -9.86
C ASP A 50 9.27 -10.50 -9.86
N LEU A 51 10.00 -10.62 -8.74
CA LEU A 51 11.33 -11.22 -8.70
C LEU A 51 11.34 -12.70 -9.11
N PRO A 52 12.46 -13.24 -9.63
CA PRO A 52 12.58 -14.65 -10.00
C PRO A 52 12.29 -15.66 -8.89
N CYS A 53 12.48 -15.28 -7.62
CA CYS A 53 12.20 -16.13 -6.47
C CYS A 53 10.75 -16.02 -5.96
N MET A 54 9.93 -15.17 -6.60
CA MET A 54 8.51 -14.95 -6.31
C MET A 54 7.69 -15.36 -7.56
N ASP A 55 7.04 -14.43 -8.26
CA ASP A 55 6.22 -14.74 -9.45
C ASP A 55 7.05 -14.92 -10.73
N ALA A 56 8.35 -14.58 -10.71
CA ALA A 56 9.24 -14.60 -11.87
C ALA A 56 8.66 -13.87 -13.11
N ALA A 57 7.92 -12.79 -12.88
CA ALA A 57 7.19 -12.08 -13.93
C ALA A 57 8.11 -11.16 -14.76
N PRO A 58 8.34 -11.42 -16.06
CA PRO A 58 9.20 -10.57 -16.89
C PRO A 58 8.51 -9.26 -17.30
N LEU A 59 7.17 -9.23 -17.23
CA LEU A 59 6.35 -8.09 -17.63
C LEU A 59 5.36 -7.71 -16.53
N ARG A 60 5.15 -6.41 -16.35
CA ARG A 60 4.13 -5.82 -15.51
C ARG A 60 3.43 -4.71 -16.28
N ARG A 61 2.10 -4.80 -16.39
CA ARG A 61 1.27 -3.81 -17.11
C ARG A 61 1.74 -3.56 -18.56
N GLY A 62 2.16 -4.62 -19.26
CA GLY A 62 2.65 -4.55 -20.64
C GLY A 62 4.05 -3.93 -20.80
N ARG A 63 4.78 -3.67 -19.70
CA ARG A 63 6.15 -3.15 -19.71
C ARG A 63 7.09 -4.14 -19.03
N PRO A 64 8.40 -4.13 -19.33
CA PRO A 64 9.39 -4.91 -18.58
C PRO A 64 9.26 -4.65 -17.08
N SER A 65 9.25 -5.73 -16.29
CA SER A 65 9.33 -5.63 -14.84
C SER A 65 10.64 -4.98 -14.40
N THR A 66 10.72 -4.56 -13.14
CA THR A 66 11.90 -3.81 -12.67
C THR A 66 13.17 -4.66 -12.74
N HIS A 67 13.08 -5.95 -12.40
CA HIS A 67 14.23 -6.84 -12.47
C HIS A 67 14.63 -7.16 -13.91
N ALA A 68 13.65 -7.30 -14.82
CA ALA A 68 13.92 -7.57 -16.24
C ALA A 68 14.65 -6.40 -16.91
N LEU A 69 14.39 -5.16 -16.47
CA LEU A 69 15.00 -3.96 -17.05
C LEU A 69 16.31 -3.55 -16.38
N PHE A 70 16.42 -3.70 -15.05
CA PHE A 70 17.53 -3.13 -14.28
C PHE A 70 18.35 -4.16 -13.49
N GLY A 71 17.98 -5.45 -13.53
CA GLY A 71 18.62 -6.48 -12.72
C GLY A 71 17.92 -6.73 -11.38
N VAL A 72 18.19 -7.90 -10.82
CA VAL A 72 17.57 -8.40 -9.57
C VAL A 72 17.97 -7.55 -8.37
N ASP A 73 19.26 -7.21 -8.25
CA ASP A 73 19.83 -6.35 -7.23
C ASP A 73 19.17 -4.97 -7.19
N MET A 74 19.02 -4.33 -8.35
CA MET A 74 18.36 -3.04 -8.46
C MET A 74 16.87 -3.11 -8.15
N ALA A 75 16.21 -4.22 -8.47
CA ALA A 75 14.80 -4.43 -8.14
C ALA A 75 14.60 -4.59 -6.62
N VAL A 76 15.42 -5.40 -5.95
CA VAL A 76 15.40 -5.55 -4.49
C VAL A 76 15.58 -4.19 -3.82
N LEU A 77 16.65 -3.46 -4.15
CA LEU A 77 16.94 -2.14 -3.58
C LEU A 77 15.86 -1.10 -3.92
N ALA A 78 15.23 -1.19 -5.08
CA ALA A 78 14.14 -0.28 -5.45
C ALA A 78 12.88 -0.50 -4.59
N GLY A 79 12.53 -1.76 -4.27
CA GLY A 79 11.43 -2.06 -3.35
C GLY A 79 11.78 -1.62 -1.93
N ASP A 80 12.98 -1.97 -1.46
CA ASP A 80 13.48 -1.64 -0.12
C ASP A 80 13.55 -0.13 0.14
N ALA A 81 13.86 0.67 -0.88
CA ALA A 81 13.88 2.13 -0.78
C ALA A 81 12.48 2.77 -0.87
N LEU A 82 11.50 2.12 -1.52
CA LEU A 82 10.16 2.68 -1.69
C LEU A 82 9.34 2.64 -0.40
N PHE A 83 9.45 1.56 0.39
CA PHE A 83 8.77 1.47 1.69
C PHE A 83 9.12 2.65 2.62
N PRO A 84 10.38 2.90 3.02
CA PRO A 84 10.73 4.02 3.90
C PRO A 84 10.49 5.37 3.25
N LEU A 85 10.64 5.51 1.93
CA LEU A 85 10.29 6.74 1.23
C LEU A 85 8.80 7.09 1.41
N ALA A 86 7.91 6.10 1.44
CA ALA A 86 6.48 6.31 1.67
C ALA A 86 6.22 6.93 3.06
N TYR A 87 6.80 6.36 4.11
CA TYR A 87 6.69 6.90 5.47
C TYR A 87 7.29 8.30 5.57
N GLN A 88 8.51 8.50 5.04
CA GLN A 88 9.17 9.80 5.01
C GLN A 88 8.30 10.84 4.29
N TYR A 89 7.69 10.47 3.17
CA TYR A 89 6.85 11.37 2.37
C TYR A 89 5.60 11.80 3.12
N ILE A 90 4.93 10.90 3.86
CA ILE A 90 3.81 11.25 4.73
C ILE A 90 4.28 12.26 5.80
N ILE A 91 5.34 11.95 6.52
CA ILE A 91 5.85 12.78 7.63
C ILE A 91 6.25 14.17 7.13
N ALA A 92 6.96 14.25 6.00
CA ALA A 92 7.54 15.51 5.53
C ALA A 92 6.57 16.38 4.72
N ARG A 93 5.50 15.82 4.16
CA ARG A 93 4.66 16.52 3.16
C ARG A 93 3.19 16.62 3.51
N THR A 94 2.72 15.92 4.55
CA THR A 94 1.35 16.10 5.05
C THR A 94 1.15 17.57 5.46
N PRO A 95 0.01 18.20 5.13
CA PRO A 95 -0.24 19.61 5.45
C PRO A 95 -0.14 19.93 6.96
N SER A 96 -0.16 21.24 7.28
CA SER A 96 0.04 21.73 8.65
C SER A 96 -0.93 21.11 9.67
N PRO A 97 -0.57 21.16 10.96
CA PRO A 97 -1.43 20.70 12.07
C PRO A 97 -2.84 21.27 12.08
N ASP A 98 -3.05 22.45 11.48
CA ASP A 98 -4.37 23.08 11.36
C ASP A 98 -5.33 22.28 10.48
N LEU A 99 -4.79 21.54 9.50
CA LEU A 99 -5.57 20.66 8.63
C LEU A 99 -5.49 19.20 9.06
N VAL A 100 -4.31 18.73 9.49
CA VAL A 100 -4.11 17.32 9.89
C VAL A 100 -3.27 17.28 11.16
N SER A 101 -3.86 16.79 12.25
CA SER A 101 -3.13 16.66 13.50
C SER A 101 -1.96 15.67 13.39
N HIS A 102 -0.86 15.92 14.11
CA HIS A 102 0.25 14.97 14.21
C HIS A 102 -0.20 13.60 14.73
N PHE A 103 -1.22 13.55 15.58
CA PHE A 103 -1.78 12.31 16.09
C PHE A 103 -2.44 11.48 14.98
N ALA A 104 -3.20 12.12 14.08
CA ALA A 104 -3.76 11.44 12.90
C ALA A 104 -2.65 10.88 11.99
N VAL A 105 -1.56 11.64 11.78
CA VAL A 105 -0.39 11.15 11.03
C VAL A 105 0.22 9.92 11.68
N LEU A 106 0.41 9.91 13.01
CA LEU A 106 0.93 8.74 13.71
C LEU A 106 0.02 7.51 13.57
N ARG A 107 -1.31 7.69 13.67
CA ARG A 107 -2.28 6.61 13.44
C ARG A 107 -2.18 6.04 12.02
N VAL A 108 -2.04 6.91 11.01
CA VAL A 108 -1.83 6.50 9.61
C VAL A 108 -0.56 5.67 9.44
N LEU A 109 0.56 6.11 10.01
CA LEU A 109 1.83 5.38 9.91
C LEU A 109 1.73 4.01 10.59
N ALA A 110 1.09 3.94 11.77
CA ALA A 110 0.87 2.68 12.48
C ALA A 110 -0.03 1.72 11.69
N GLU A 111 -1.10 2.24 11.08
CA GLU A 111 -2.03 1.46 10.28
C GLU A 111 -1.39 0.88 9.01
N ILE A 112 -0.59 1.69 8.31
CA ILE A 112 0.19 1.23 7.16
C ILE A 112 1.20 0.15 7.59
N ALA A 113 1.90 0.35 8.71
CA ALA A 113 2.87 -0.62 9.21
C ALA A 113 2.22 -1.97 9.57
N ARG A 114 1.02 -1.93 10.18
CA ARG A 114 0.22 -3.12 10.47
C ARG A 114 -0.18 -3.85 9.18
N ALA A 115 -0.77 -3.12 8.22
CA ALA A 115 -1.31 -3.71 7.01
C ALA A 115 -0.24 -4.27 6.06
N VAL A 116 0.95 -3.68 6.04
CA VAL A 116 2.07 -4.12 5.18
C VAL A 116 2.94 -5.18 5.86
N GLY A 117 2.98 -5.17 7.19
CA GLY A 117 3.89 -5.98 8.00
C GLY A 117 3.55 -7.46 8.09
N SER A 118 4.14 -8.12 9.09
CA SER A 118 4.13 -9.57 9.28
C SER A 118 2.76 -10.18 9.62
N THR A 119 1.75 -9.37 9.87
CA THR A 119 0.36 -9.82 10.14
C THR A 119 -0.62 -9.45 9.02
N GLY A 120 -0.13 -8.76 7.97
CA GLY A 120 -0.90 -8.31 6.82
C GLY A 120 -0.31 -8.80 5.50
N MET A 121 0.02 -7.88 4.59
CA MET A 121 0.44 -8.17 3.22
C MET A 121 1.60 -9.17 3.15
N ALA A 122 2.63 -9.03 4.00
CA ALA A 122 3.75 -9.96 4.02
C ALA A 122 3.32 -11.39 4.45
N ALA A 123 2.38 -11.51 5.38
CA ALA A 123 1.80 -12.80 5.75
C ALA A 123 1.00 -13.40 4.59
N GLY A 124 0.18 -12.59 3.93
CA GLY A 124 -0.57 -13.00 2.75
C GLY A 124 0.34 -13.50 1.62
N GLN A 125 1.47 -12.81 1.41
CA GLN A 125 2.48 -13.23 0.44
C GLN A 125 3.11 -14.57 0.81
N LEU A 126 3.47 -14.79 2.08
CA LEU A 126 4.02 -16.06 2.54
C LEU A 126 3.02 -17.23 2.36
N LEU A 127 1.75 -17.00 2.70
CA LEU A 127 0.70 -17.99 2.53
C LEU A 127 0.51 -18.35 1.04
N ASP A 128 0.49 -17.35 0.16
CA ASP A 128 0.38 -17.55 -1.27
C ASP A 128 1.54 -18.39 -1.82
N LEU A 129 2.78 -18.05 -1.45
CA LEU A 129 3.99 -18.81 -1.83
C LEU A 129 4.00 -20.24 -1.27
N SER A 130 3.30 -20.49 -0.16
CA SER A 130 3.17 -21.83 0.43
C SER A 130 2.13 -22.69 -0.29
N GLY A 131 1.45 -22.15 -1.32
CA GLY A 131 0.44 -22.86 -2.09
C GLY A 131 -0.99 -22.77 -1.52
N ALA A 132 -1.22 -21.95 -0.49
CA ALA A 132 -2.55 -21.81 0.13
C ALA A 132 -3.62 -21.27 -0.84
N SER A 133 -3.21 -20.57 -1.90
CA SER A 133 -4.09 -20.11 -2.97
C SER A 133 -4.62 -21.22 -3.89
N CYS A 134 -4.08 -22.44 -3.79
CA CYS A 134 -4.58 -23.64 -4.46
C CYS A 134 -5.28 -24.61 -3.47
N GLY A 135 -5.51 -24.15 -2.25
CA GLY A 135 -6.11 -24.90 -1.16
C GLY A 135 -7.64 -24.86 -1.14
N GLY A 136 -8.21 -25.03 0.06
CA GLY A 136 -9.65 -24.91 0.28
C GLY A 136 -10.15 -23.47 0.18
N GLU A 137 -11.47 -23.29 0.11
CA GLU A 137 -12.10 -21.97 0.02
C GLU A 137 -11.63 -21.01 1.13
N GLU A 138 -11.55 -21.49 2.38
CA GLU A 138 -11.10 -20.70 3.52
C GLU A 138 -9.64 -20.20 3.37
N GLU A 139 -8.76 -21.03 2.82
CA GLU A 139 -7.34 -20.70 2.62
C GLU A 139 -7.18 -19.66 1.52
N VAL A 140 -7.93 -19.82 0.42
CA VAL A 140 -7.97 -18.84 -0.67
C VAL A 140 -8.48 -17.49 -0.18
N VAL A 141 -9.57 -17.47 0.61
CA VAL A 141 -10.12 -16.25 1.20
C VAL A 141 -9.09 -15.57 2.10
N LEU A 142 -8.40 -16.33 2.95
CA LEU A 142 -7.37 -15.79 3.84
C LEU A 142 -6.21 -15.15 3.06
N VAL A 143 -5.74 -15.81 2.00
CA VAL A 143 -4.69 -15.24 1.12
C VAL A 143 -5.17 -13.93 0.50
N LEU A 144 -6.38 -13.90 -0.06
CA LEU A 144 -6.93 -12.71 -0.70
C LEU A 144 -7.12 -11.56 0.28
N GLU A 145 -7.64 -11.85 1.47
CA GLU A 145 -7.81 -10.88 2.55
C GLU A 145 -6.47 -10.26 2.96
N LYS A 146 -5.46 -11.11 3.22
CA LYS A 146 -4.16 -10.65 3.70
C LYS A 146 -3.33 -9.95 2.62
N LYS A 147 -3.22 -10.55 1.43
CA LYS A 147 -2.36 -10.05 0.35
C LYS A 147 -2.92 -8.79 -0.31
N PHE A 148 -4.24 -8.69 -0.44
CA PHE A 148 -4.89 -7.58 -1.15
C PHE A 148 -5.87 -6.79 -0.28
N GLY A 149 -6.74 -7.48 0.47
CA GLY A 149 -7.82 -6.88 1.25
C GLY A 149 -7.33 -5.87 2.28
N GLN A 150 -6.31 -6.23 3.08
CA GLN A 150 -5.79 -5.36 4.14
C GLN A 150 -5.18 -4.06 3.62
N MET A 151 -4.59 -4.07 2.41
CA MET A 151 -4.08 -2.83 1.81
C MET A 151 -5.22 -1.91 1.36
N ALA A 152 -6.36 -2.48 0.94
CA ALA A 152 -7.56 -1.71 0.63
C ALA A 152 -8.20 -1.14 1.92
N GLU A 153 -8.40 -1.96 2.94
CA GLU A 153 -8.89 -1.53 4.26
C GLU A 153 -8.02 -0.41 4.84
N CYS A 154 -6.70 -0.64 4.91
CA CYS A 154 -5.72 0.35 5.35
C CYS A 154 -5.86 1.67 4.59
N SER A 155 -6.06 1.60 3.28
CA SER A 155 -6.25 2.77 2.45
C SER A 155 -7.49 3.58 2.86
N ALA A 156 -8.63 2.92 3.08
CA ALA A 156 -9.85 3.57 3.54
C ALA A 156 -9.69 4.16 4.94
N VAL A 157 -9.13 3.39 5.88
CA VAL A 157 -8.86 3.82 7.27
C VAL A 157 -7.95 5.04 7.28
N CYS A 158 -6.86 5.04 6.49
CA CYS A 158 -5.98 6.20 6.38
C CYS A 158 -6.73 7.44 5.89
N GLY A 159 -7.64 7.28 4.93
CA GLY A 159 -8.51 8.36 4.46
C GLY A 159 -9.39 8.91 5.58
N GLY A 160 -10.11 8.05 6.29
CA GLY A 160 -10.98 8.43 7.41
C GLY A 160 -10.21 9.14 8.52
N LEU A 161 -9.05 8.61 8.92
CA LEU A 161 -8.18 9.24 9.94
C LEU A 161 -7.76 10.66 9.56
N LEU A 162 -7.40 10.88 8.29
CA LEU A 162 -7.00 12.20 7.79
C LEU A 162 -8.20 13.13 7.57
N GLY A 163 -9.39 12.56 7.40
CA GLY A 163 -10.67 13.28 7.36
C GLY A 163 -11.30 13.53 8.73
N SER A 164 -10.63 13.15 9.83
CA SER A 164 -11.13 13.27 11.21
C SER A 164 -12.37 12.40 11.53
N ALA A 165 -12.47 11.24 10.89
CA ALA A 165 -13.47 10.22 11.22
C ALA A 165 -13.41 9.85 12.71
N SER A 166 -14.59 9.67 13.31
CA SER A 166 -14.74 9.04 14.62
C SER A 166 -14.37 7.56 14.57
N ASP A 167 -14.09 6.96 15.74
CA ASP A 167 -13.80 5.52 15.79
C ASP A 167 -15.02 4.66 15.39
N GLU A 168 -16.25 5.20 15.51
CA GLU A 168 -17.46 4.53 14.99
C GLU A 168 -17.47 4.52 13.46
N GLU A 169 -17.13 5.65 12.81
CA GLU A 169 -17.04 5.72 11.35
C GLU A 169 -15.91 4.87 10.78
N LEU A 170 -14.80 4.71 11.52
CA LEU A 170 -13.70 3.82 11.13
C LEU A 170 -14.02 2.34 11.30
N GLY A 171 -14.99 1.99 12.16
CA GLY A 171 -15.40 0.61 12.41
C GLY A 171 -16.50 0.09 11.48
N ARG A 172 -17.01 0.93 10.56
CA ARG A 172 -18.02 0.58 9.55
C ARG A 172 -17.36 0.19 8.24
#